data_AF-A0A957HQL2-F1
#
_entry.id   AF-A0A957HQL2-F1
#
_cell.length_a   1.000
_cell.length_b   1.000
_cell.length_c   1.000
_cell.angle_alpha   90.00
_cell.angle_beta   90.00
_cell.angle_gamma   90.00
#
_symmetry.space_group_name_H-M   'P 1'
#
loop_
_entity.id
_entity.type
_entity.pdbx_description
1 polymer ?
#
loop_
_entity_poly.entity_id
_entity_poly.type
_entity_poly.pdbx_seq_one_letter_code
_entity_poly.pdbx_strand_id
1 'polypeptide(L)'
;NMYLASGIAPVPALLRRGVPVALGTDGSASHNSQDVLETLKTAVLLAKVGSGDSTAMTPMDALRMVTTTGAKVMGRGDTGQLAPGFKADITLVNLNKAHVMPVHRADSALVYNCNGPDVDTVVVDGRVLLDKGTITMLDEAALLEECRRAARRLLERAGVSRQS
;
A
#
# COMPACT_ATOMS: atom_id res chain seq x y z
N ASN A 1 -7.55 -7.21 -8.77
CA ASN A 1 -7.38 -8.21 -9.87
C ASN A 1 -7.65 -9.64 -9.43
N MET A 2 -6.89 -10.23 -8.51
CA MET A 2 -7.09 -11.62 -8.08
C MET A 2 -8.47 -11.83 -7.42
N TYR A 3 -8.90 -10.87 -6.60
CA TYR A 3 -10.20 -10.92 -5.90
C TYR A 3 -11.39 -11.12 -6.85
N LEU A 4 -11.36 -10.46 -8.01
CA LEU A 4 -12.42 -10.51 -9.03
C LEU A 4 -12.13 -11.51 -10.16
N ALA A 5 -11.12 -12.36 -10.01
CA ALA A 5 -10.65 -13.29 -11.05
C ALA A 5 -10.36 -12.63 -12.42
N SER A 6 -9.96 -11.36 -12.44
CA SER A 6 -9.71 -10.60 -13.69
C SER A 6 -8.41 -11.01 -14.40
N GLY A 7 -7.59 -11.85 -13.78
CA GLY A 7 -6.31 -12.32 -14.31
C GLY A 7 -5.10 -11.58 -13.74
N ILE A 8 -3.96 -11.76 -14.41
CA ILE A 8 -2.65 -11.25 -14.00
C ILE A 8 -2.20 -10.20 -15.01
N ALA A 9 -1.95 -8.98 -14.54
CA ALA A 9 -1.40 -7.92 -15.39
C ALA A 9 0.05 -8.26 -15.80
N PRO A 10 0.48 -8.00 -17.05
CA PRO A 10 1.81 -8.37 -17.54
C PRO A 10 2.91 -7.39 -17.06
N VAL A 11 2.95 -7.10 -15.76
CA VAL A 11 3.83 -6.09 -15.14
C VAL A 11 5.32 -6.32 -15.50
N PRO A 12 5.89 -7.54 -15.39
CA PRO A 12 7.28 -7.75 -15.79
C PRO A 12 7.59 -7.40 -17.25
N ALA A 13 6.65 -7.67 -18.16
CA ALA A 13 6.83 -7.35 -19.58
C ALA A 13 6.77 -5.83 -19.83
N LEU A 14 5.91 -5.11 -19.09
CA LEU A 14 5.83 -3.65 -19.14
C LEU A 14 7.11 -3.00 -18.60
N LEU A 15 7.60 -3.47 -17.44
CA LEU A 15 8.85 -2.98 -16.84
C LEU A 15 10.05 -3.18 -17.77
N ARG A 16 10.18 -4.36 -18.41
CA ARG A 16 11.24 -4.61 -19.41
C ARG A 16 11.17 -3.68 -20.63
N ARG A 17 10.00 -3.14 -20.95
CA ARG A 17 9.79 -2.17 -22.04
C ARG A 17 9.93 -0.72 -21.58
N GLY A 18 10.29 -0.48 -20.31
CA GLY A 18 10.42 0.87 -19.75
C GLY A 18 9.08 1.58 -19.55
N VAL A 19 7.96 0.86 -19.57
CA VAL A 19 6.64 1.44 -19.30
C VAL A 19 6.54 1.71 -17.80
N PRO A 20 6.26 2.95 -17.36
CA PRO A 20 6.07 3.23 -15.95
C PRO A 20 4.77 2.57 -15.46
N VAL A 21 4.85 1.86 -14.35
CA VAL A 21 3.71 1.20 -13.71
C VAL A 21 3.63 1.66 -12.27
N ALA A 22 2.43 1.99 -11.81
CA ALA A 22 2.15 2.29 -10.41
C ALA A 22 1.32 1.16 -9.79
N LEU A 23 1.38 1.02 -8.47
CA LEU A 23 0.54 0.08 -7.72
C LEU A 23 -0.57 0.83 -6.99
N GLY A 24 -1.75 0.22 -6.94
CA GLY A 24 -2.89 0.68 -6.17
C GLY A 24 -3.62 -0.50 -5.55
N THR A 25 -4.25 -0.26 -4.40
CA THR A 25 -5.06 -1.24 -3.66
C THR A 25 -6.38 -1.55 -4.37
N ASP A 26 -6.88 -0.64 -5.22
CA ASP A 26 -8.29 -0.61 -5.66
C ASP A 26 -9.24 -0.33 -4.48
N GLY A 27 -10.55 -0.28 -4.75
CA GLY A 27 -11.55 0.05 -3.74
C GLY A 27 -11.69 -0.98 -2.62
N SER A 28 -12.19 -0.54 -1.46
CA SER A 28 -12.44 -1.39 -0.28
C SER A 28 -13.46 -2.51 -0.49
N ALA A 29 -14.10 -2.61 -1.66
CA ALA A 29 -15.03 -3.68 -2.03
C ALA A 29 -14.41 -4.76 -2.94
N SER A 30 -13.20 -4.54 -3.46
CA SER A 30 -12.48 -5.43 -4.39
C SER A 30 -11.05 -5.74 -3.97
N HIS A 31 -10.71 -5.36 -2.73
CA HIS A 31 -9.47 -5.69 -2.00
C HIS A 31 -9.76 -5.96 -0.52
N ASN A 32 -10.64 -5.15 0.07
CA ASN A 32 -11.15 -5.21 1.45
C ASN A 32 -10.16 -4.77 2.54
N SER A 33 -8.86 -4.73 2.26
CA SER A 33 -7.87 -3.94 3.02
C SER A 33 -7.43 -2.71 2.22
N GLN A 34 -6.80 -1.74 2.87
CA GLN A 34 -6.09 -0.62 2.22
C GLN A 34 -4.61 -0.62 2.66
N ASP A 35 -4.03 -1.81 2.73
CA ASP A 35 -2.64 -2.02 3.14
C ASP A 35 -1.72 -2.04 1.90
N VAL A 36 -0.92 -0.98 1.76
CA VAL A 36 0.04 -0.86 0.66
C VAL A 36 1.19 -1.86 0.81
N LEU A 37 1.64 -2.19 2.03
CA LEU A 37 2.74 -3.15 2.24
C LEU A 37 2.30 -4.57 1.85
N GLU A 38 1.07 -4.95 2.18
CA GLU A 38 0.44 -6.18 1.66
C GLU A 38 0.38 -6.18 0.12
N THR A 39 -0.02 -5.05 -0.47
CA THR A 39 -0.10 -4.89 -1.93
C THR A 39 1.27 -5.05 -2.60
N LEU A 40 2.34 -4.52 -2.00
CA LEU A 40 3.71 -4.69 -2.49
C LEU A 40 4.11 -6.15 -2.53
N LYS A 41 3.92 -6.87 -1.41
CA LYS A 41 4.22 -8.30 -1.31
C LYS A 41 3.48 -9.09 -2.39
N THR A 42 2.18 -8.83 -2.49
CA THR A 42 1.29 -9.48 -3.42
C THR A 42 1.70 -9.24 -4.87
N ALA A 43 2.01 -8.00 -5.25
CA ALA A 43 2.45 -7.65 -6.59
C ALA A 43 3.73 -8.39 -6.98
N VAL A 44 4.73 -8.42 -6.10
CA VAL A 44 6.01 -9.08 -6.37
C VAL A 44 5.86 -10.59 -6.49
N LEU A 45 5.13 -11.23 -5.57
CA LEU A 45 4.91 -12.68 -5.63
C LEU A 45 4.10 -13.08 -6.86
N LEU A 46 3.04 -12.31 -7.18
CA LEU A 46 2.20 -12.56 -8.35
C LEU A 46 2.99 -12.39 -9.66
N ALA A 47 3.85 -11.38 -9.75
CA ALA A 47 4.73 -11.17 -10.89
C ALA A 47 5.65 -12.38 -11.11
N LYS A 48 6.27 -12.90 -10.04
CA LYS A 48 7.20 -14.05 -10.09
C LYS A 48 6.52 -15.35 -10.51
N VAL A 49 5.39 -15.69 -9.86
CA VAL A 49 4.67 -16.92 -10.18
C VAL A 49 4.03 -16.85 -11.57
N GLY A 50 3.48 -15.68 -11.94
CA GLY A 50 2.85 -15.48 -13.23
C GLY A 50 3.81 -15.53 -14.41
N SER A 51 5.09 -15.17 -14.21
CA SER A 51 6.12 -15.26 -15.25
C SER A 51 6.96 -16.54 -15.19
N GLY A 52 6.84 -17.34 -14.12
CA GLY A 52 7.73 -18.48 -13.87
C GLY A 52 9.19 -18.08 -13.61
N ASP A 53 9.45 -16.85 -13.17
CA ASP A 53 10.79 -16.29 -12.99
C ASP A 53 10.89 -15.56 -11.64
N SER A 54 11.74 -16.08 -10.75
CA SER A 54 11.92 -15.55 -9.39
C SER A 54 12.59 -14.17 -9.36
N THR A 55 13.14 -13.71 -10.48
CA THR A 55 13.82 -12.42 -10.65
C THR A 55 12.97 -11.38 -11.39
N ALA A 56 11.76 -11.76 -11.85
CA ALA A 56 10.92 -10.94 -12.72
C ALA A 56 10.51 -9.57 -12.13
N MET A 57 10.54 -9.44 -10.81
CA MET A 57 10.28 -8.18 -10.11
C MET A 57 11.00 -8.19 -8.77
N THR A 58 11.79 -7.14 -8.50
CA THR A 58 12.52 -6.99 -7.24
C THR A 58 11.67 -6.23 -6.20
N PRO A 59 11.99 -6.33 -4.90
CA PRO A 59 11.38 -5.48 -3.87
C PRO A 59 11.51 -3.98 -4.17
N MET A 60 12.66 -3.56 -4.68
CA MET A 60 12.91 -2.16 -5.03
C MET A 60 12.04 -1.69 -6.20
N ASP A 61 11.75 -2.55 -7.18
CA ASP A 61 10.81 -2.21 -8.25
C ASP A 61 9.42 -1.91 -7.67
N ALA A 62 8.94 -2.77 -6.76
CA ALA A 62 7.66 -2.56 -6.08
C ALA A 62 7.62 -1.25 -5.29
N LEU A 63 8.67 -0.96 -4.51
CA LEU A 63 8.78 0.28 -3.75
C LEU A 63 8.77 1.51 -4.65
N ARG A 64 9.44 1.47 -5.81
CA ARG A 64 9.38 2.58 -6.79
C ARG A 64 7.96 2.77 -7.34
N MET A 65 7.21 1.70 -7.58
CA MET A 65 5.84 1.77 -8.10
C MET A 65 4.86 2.47 -7.14
N VAL A 66 5.14 2.50 -5.83
CA VAL A 66 4.33 3.23 -4.83
C VAL A 66 4.98 4.54 -4.35
N THR A 67 6.18 4.87 -4.82
CA THR A 67 6.90 6.11 -4.47
C THR A 67 7.21 6.92 -5.73
N THR A 68 8.45 6.90 -6.20
CA THR A 68 8.96 7.70 -7.33
C THR A 68 8.17 7.48 -8.63
N THR A 69 8.01 6.23 -9.08
CA THR A 69 7.24 5.91 -10.29
C THR A 69 5.76 6.21 -10.09
N GLY A 70 5.21 5.91 -8.91
CA GLY A 70 3.82 6.20 -8.57
C GLY A 70 3.51 7.70 -8.68
N ALA A 71 4.33 8.54 -8.05
CA ALA A 71 4.20 9.99 -8.11
C ALA A 71 4.28 10.50 -9.57
N LYS A 72 5.24 9.98 -10.36
CA LYS A 72 5.37 10.32 -11.78
C LYS A 72 4.13 9.95 -12.60
N VAL A 73 3.59 8.74 -12.43
CA VAL A 73 2.38 8.27 -13.12
C VAL A 73 1.17 9.15 -12.77
N MET A 74 1.09 9.62 -11.53
CA MET A 74 0.03 10.50 -11.04
C MET A 74 0.24 11.99 -11.39
N GLY A 75 1.28 12.34 -12.14
CA GLY A 75 1.59 13.73 -12.49
C GLY A 75 2.06 14.59 -11.30
N ARG A 76 2.55 13.95 -10.23
CA ARG A 76 3.05 14.59 -9.00
C ARG A 76 4.57 14.67 -9.05
N GLY A 77 5.11 15.77 -9.56
CA GLY A 77 6.56 16.02 -9.65
C GLY A 77 7.20 16.52 -8.35
N ASP A 78 6.40 16.74 -7.31
CA ASP A 78 6.77 17.35 -6.03
C ASP A 78 6.83 16.33 -4.88
N THR A 79 6.60 15.05 -5.11
CA THR A 79 6.62 13.99 -4.08
C THR A 79 7.18 12.66 -4.62
N GLY A 80 7.23 11.64 -3.76
CA GLY A 80 7.70 10.29 -4.09
C GLY A 80 9.21 10.10 -3.98
N GLN A 81 9.97 11.15 -3.66
CA GLN A 81 11.41 11.11 -3.48
C GLN A 81 11.85 11.91 -2.25
N LEU A 82 12.79 11.37 -1.48
CA LEU A 82 13.47 12.07 -0.40
C LEU A 82 14.65 12.87 -0.96
N ALA A 83 14.40 14.11 -1.39
CA ALA A 83 15.41 15.01 -1.92
C ALA A 83 15.01 16.49 -1.69
N PRO A 84 15.98 17.42 -1.65
CA PRO A 84 15.68 18.85 -1.60
C PRO A 84 14.75 19.28 -2.74
N GLY A 85 13.76 20.12 -2.42
CA GLY A 85 12.75 20.59 -3.37
C GLY A 85 11.49 19.72 -3.47
N PHE A 86 11.47 18.53 -2.86
CA PHE A 86 10.29 17.69 -2.74
C PHE A 86 9.54 17.98 -1.43
N LYS A 87 8.23 17.69 -1.41
CA LYS A 87 7.41 17.71 -0.19
C LYS A 87 7.95 16.72 0.84
N ALA A 88 7.80 17.08 2.11
CA ALA A 88 8.11 16.21 3.24
C ALA A 88 6.99 15.17 3.45
N ASP A 89 6.84 14.27 2.47
CA ASP A 89 5.96 13.10 2.50
C ASP A 89 6.81 11.88 2.89
N ILE A 90 6.78 11.49 4.17
CA ILE A 90 7.73 10.54 4.77
C ILE A 90 6.96 9.49 5.59
N THR A 91 7.29 8.22 5.39
CA THR A 91 6.79 7.11 6.20
C THR A 91 7.95 6.44 6.91
N LEU A 92 7.89 6.37 8.25
CA LEU A 92 8.80 5.61 9.08
C LEU A 92 8.17 4.26 9.39
N VAL A 93 8.93 3.18 9.18
CA VAL A 93 8.49 1.80 9.43
C VAL A 93 9.42 1.17 10.46
N ASN A 94 8.84 0.60 11.52
CA ASN A 94 9.59 -0.06 12.57
C ASN A 94 9.94 -1.50 12.17
N LEU A 95 11.20 -1.71 11.78
CA LEU A 95 11.72 -3.03 11.40
C LEU A 95 12.19 -3.88 12.59
N ASN A 96 12.23 -3.33 13.80
CA ASN A 96 12.67 -4.04 15.00
C ASN A 96 11.51 -4.81 15.65
N LYS A 97 10.95 -5.75 14.89
CA LYS A 97 9.84 -6.62 15.33
C LYS A 97 10.15 -8.08 15.06
N ALA A 98 9.57 -8.96 15.87
CA ALA A 98 9.85 -10.39 15.83
C ALA A 98 9.59 -11.04 14.45
N HIS A 99 8.59 -10.57 13.70
CA HIS A 99 8.28 -11.08 12.35
C HIS A 99 9.11 -10.46 11.22
N VAL A 100 9.91 -9.43 11.52
CA VAL A 100 10.73 -8.71 10.54
C VAL A 100 12.23 -9.02 10.72
N MET A 101 12.67 -9.26 11.95
CA MET A 101 14.08 -9.51 12.26
C MET A 101 14.52 -10.97 11.95
N PRO A 102 15.78 -11.19 11.52
CA PRO A 102 16.83 -10.19 11.27
C PRO A 102 16.68 -9.46 9.93
N VAL A 103 17.09 -8.19 9.88
CA VAL A 103 17.05 -7.37 8.66
C VAL A 103 18.43 -7.36 7.97
N HIS A 104 18.53 -8.08 6.85
CA HIS A 104 19.73 -8.02 5.98
C HIS A 104 19.63 -6.91 4.92
N ARG A 105 18.41 -6.63 4.47
CA ARG A 105 18.10 -5.65 3.44
C ARG A 105 16.75 -5.01 3.75
N ALA A 106 16.73 -3.69 3.90
CA ALA A 106 15.53 -2.95 4.28
C ALA A 106 14.42 -3.04 3.21
N ASP A 107 14.76 -2.96 1.92
CA ASP A 107 13.78 -3.09 0.82
C ASP A 107 13.10 -4.45 0.81
N SER A 108 13.88 -5.51 1.00
CA SER A 108 13.38 -6.88 1.13
C SER A 108 12.47 -7.02 2.35
N ALA A 109 12.88 -6.49 3.51
CA ALA A 109 12.10 -6.55 4.74
C ALA A 109 10.75 -5.82 4.60
N LEU A 110 10.78 -4.60 4.04
CA LEU A 110 9.58 -3.80 3.79
C LEU A 110 8.56 -4.52 2.91
N VAL A 111 9.02 -5.23 1.87
CA VAL A 111 8.13 -5.88 0.91
C VAL A 111 7.69 -7.27 1.36
N TYR A 112 8.56 -8.07 1.97
CA TYR A 112 8.26 -9.47 2.25
C TYR A 112 7.82 -9.75 3.69
N ASN A 113 8.22 -8.91 4.64
CA ASN A 113 7.99 -9.14 6.06
C ASN A 113 7.00 -8.15 6.68
N CYS A 114 7.09 -6.86 6.34
CA CYS A 114 6.28 -5.84 6.97
C CYS A 114 4.80 -5.88 6.58
N ASN A 115 3.96 -5.32 7.46
CA ASN A 115 2.53 -5.08 7.26
C ASN A 115 2.13 -3.69 7.80
N GLY A 116 0.90 -3.25 7.54
CA GLY A 116 0.39 -1.92 7.94
C GLY A 116 0.71 -1.51 9.39
N PRO A 117 0.47 -2.37 10.41
CA PRO A 117 0.85 -2.11 11.81
C PRO A 117 2.34 -1.84 12.09
N ASP A 118 3.24 -2.07 11.12
CA ASP A 118 4.66 -1.75 11.23
C ASP A 118 4.97 -0.29 10.88
N VAL A 119 4.03 0.42 10.26
CA VAL A 119 4.13 1.86 10.04
C VAL A 119 4.04 2.57 11.39
N ASP A 120 5.10 3.28 11.75
CA ASP A 120 5.25 3.93 13.04
C ASP A 120 4.82 5.39 12.97
N THR A 121 5.36 6.14 12.00
CA THR A 121 5.14 7.58 11.90
C THR A 121 4.94 7.96 10.43
N VAL A 122 3.98 8.84 10.16
CA VAL A 122 3.66 9.33 8.81
C VAL A 122 3.65 10.85 8.83
N VAL A 123 4.42 11.45 7.92
CA VAL A 123 4.49 12.89 7.69
C VAL A 123 3.97 13.16 6.28
N VAL A 124 3.06 14.13 6.14
CA VAL A 124 2.54 14.60 4.85
C VAL A 124 2.68 16.10 4.78
N ASP A 125 3.40 16.58 3.78
CA ASP A 125 3.73 18.00 3.59
C ASP A 125 4.29 18.65 4.87
N GLY A 126 5.13 17.91 5.60
CA GLY A 126 5.74 18.34 6.86
C GLY A 126 4.85 18.23 8.10
N ARG A 127 3.61 17.75 7.97
CA ARG A 127 2.69 17.54 9.11
C ARG A 127 2.66 16.07 9.52
N VAL A 128 2.87 15.80 10.81
CA VAL A 128 2.78 14.44 11.37
C VAL A 128 1.31 14.04 11.48
N LEU A 129 0.88 13.03 10.71
CA LEU A 129 -0.49 12.49 10.70
C LEU A 129 -0.64 11.19 11.49
N LEU A 130 0.47 10.46 11.67
CA LEU A 130 0.61 9.30 12.54
C LEU A 130 1.90 9.48 13.35
N ASP A 131 1.85 9.33 14.65
CA ASP A 131 3.00 9.41 15.56
C ASP A 131 3.04 8.15 16.44
N LYS A 132 4.08 7.34 16.28
CA LYS A 132 4.28 6.07 17.01
C LYS A 132 3.04 5.17 17.05
N GLY A 133 2.40 5.01 15.90
CA GLY A 133 1.19 4.20 15.72
C GLY A 133 -0.11 4.87 16.16
N THR A 134 -0.08 6.14 16.60
CA THR A 134 -1.27 6.90 17.01
C THR A 134 -1.64 7.93 15.96
N ILE A 135 -2.90 7.90 15.48
CA ILE A 135 -3.42 8.89 14.53
C ILE A 135 -3.55 10.24 15.25
N THR A 136 -2.99 11.31 14.68
CA THR A 136 -2.92 12.63 15.32
C THR A 136 -4.06 13.56 14.92
N MET A 137 -4.80 13.22 13.87
CA MET A 137 -5.71 14.14 13.17
C MET A 137 -7.20 13.87 13.44
N LEU A 138 -7.55 12.74 14.06
CA LEU A 138 -8.93 12.35 14.33
C LEU A 138 -9.05 11.39 15.52
N ASP A 139 -10.25 11.30 16.08
CA ASP A 139 -10.63 10.27 17.05
C ASP A 139 -11.07 9.01 16.30
N GLU A 140 -10.23 7.97 16.39
CA GLU A 140 -10.46 6.70 15.72
C GLU A 140 -11.72 5.99 16.22
N ALA A 141 -12.00 6.03 17.52
CA ALA A 141 -13.18 5.37 18.08
C ALA A 141 -14.47 6.05 17.60
N ALA A 142 -14.49 7.38 17.58
CA ALA A 142 -15.60 8.16 17.03
C ALA A 142 -15.82 7.89 15.54
N LEU A 143 -14.74 7.83 14.75
CA LEU A 143 -14.79 7.53 13.32
C LEU A 143 -15.35 6.13 13.05
N LEU A 144 -14.89 5.12 13.78
CA LEU A 144 -15.38 3.75 13.63
C LEU A 144 -16.89 3.66 13.90
N GLU A 145 -17.38 4.41 14.88
CA GLU A 145 -18.81 4.44 15.20
C GLU A 145 -19.63 5.18 14.12
N GLU A 146 -19.08 6.23 13.51
CA GLU A 146 -19.66 6.85 12.32
C GLU A 146 -19.73 5.89 11.13
N CYS A 147 -18.66 5.16 10.85
CA CYS A 147 -18.60 4.15 9.80
C CYS A 147 -19.67 3.06 10.00
N ARG A 148 -19.87 2.57 11.25
CA ARG A 148 -20.94 1.60 11.56
C ARG A 148 -22.33 2.15 11.26
N ARG A 149 -22.60 3.41 11.61
CA ARG A 149 -23.88 4.07 11.30
C ARG A 149 -24.06 4.24 9.79
N ALA A 150 -23.02 4.68 9.08
CA ALA A 150 -23.07 4.87 7.63
C ALA A 150 -23.34 3.55 6.89
N ALA A 151 -22.64 2.46 7.28
CA ALA A 151 -22.85 1.14 6.73
C ALA A 151 -24.28 0.63 6.95
N ARG A 152 -24.84 0.81 8.16
CA ARG A 152 -26.23 0.43 8.47
C ARG A 152 -27.22 1.14 7.55
N ARG A 153 -27.11 2.47 7.43
CA ARG A 153 -27.99 3.27 6.55
C ARG A 153 -27.87 2.86 5.08
N LEU A 154 -26.66 2.51 4.63
CA LEU A 154 -26.45 2.05 3.26
C LEU A 154 -27.16 0.73 2.99
N LEU A 155 -27.03 -0.24 3.91
CA LEU A 155 -27.69 -1.54 3.80
C LEU A 155 -29.22 -1.41 3.80
N GLU A 156 -29.77 -0.56 4.68
CA GLU A 156 -31.22 -0.27 4.72
C GLU A 156 -31.72 0.30 3.38
N ARG A 157 -31.01 1.30 2.83
CA ARG A 157 -31.36 1.89 1.52
C ARG A 157 -31.22 0.91 0.36
N ALA A 158 -30.28 -0.03 0.45
CA ALA A 158 -30.04 -1.04 -0.57
C ALA A 158 -31.01 -2.23 -0.47
N GLY A 159 -31.87 -2.29 0.55
CA GLY A 159 -32.78 -3.42 0.78
C GLY A 159 -32.05 -4.72 1.13
N VAL A 160 -30.80 -4.64 1.58
CA VAL A 160 -29.99 -5.82 1.95
C VAL A 160 -30.29 -6.17 3.39
N SER A 161 -31.15 -7.18 3.61
CA SER A 161 -31.34 -7.77 4.93
C SER A 161 -30.05 -8.43 5.38
N ARG A 162 -29.60 -8.19 6.62
CA ARG A 162 -28.47 -8.91 7.23
C ARG A 162 -28.72 -10.41 7.07
N GLN A 163 -27.94 -11.08 6.22
CA GLN A 163 -27.83 -12.54 6.32
C GLN A 163 -27.12 -12.81 7.65
N SER A 164 -27.83 -13.53 8.52
CA SER A 164 -27.40 -14.01 9.83
C SER A 164 -26.11 -14.81 9.75
#